data_AF-A0ABD6R590-F1
#
_entry.id   AF-A0ABD6R590-F1
#
_cell.length_a   1.000
_cell.length_b   1.000
_cell.length_c   1.000
_cell.angle_alpha   90.00
_cell.angle_beta   90.00
_cell.angle_gamma   90.00
#
_symmetry.space_group_name_H-M   'P 1'
#
loop_
_entity.id
_entity.type
_entity.pdbx_description
1 polymer ?
#
loop_
_entity_poly.entity_id
_entity_poly.type
_entity_poly.pdbx_seq_one_letter_code
_entity_poly.pdbx_strand_id
1 'polypeptide(L)'
;MRKIIIKYLFICVASILIFTSFSINTFAEVWGNDTRTRVTETTAEPNRAIVQLYGVANNEYICTGAMVGPKTLVTAAHCVIDGTRTMTVSPGKNETKNPYGIANIRQVHISPDYVTGRSSNDDWAVINIDKELGNKTGWFNYNTGLPSGDIAVTGYPIDKGGSQMWTGKGRIQRTSGNTVYHDVDTNGGQSGAPIYHNNVIYAIHGGATRSITLNHGARINQDVIDAINQMRQQ
;
A
#
# COMPACT_ATOMS: atom_id res chain seq x y z
N MET A 1 -17.88 -34.43 8.75
CA MET A 1 -17.21 -33.51 9.70
C MET A 1 -16.09 -32.77 8.96
N ARG A 2 -16.34 -31.52 8.55
CA ARG A 2 -15.36 -30.69 7.82
C ARG A 2 -14.30 -30.20 8.81
N LYS A 3 -13.04 -30.59 8.60
CA LYS A 3 -11.88 -30.02 9.30
C LYS A 3 -11.71 -28.57 8.86
N ILE A 4 -12.02 -27.63 9.74
CA ILE A 4 -11.63 -26.22 9.59
C ILE A 4 -10.14 -26.18 9.88
N ILE A 5 -9.33 -26.09 8.83
CA ILE A 5 -7.89 -25.84 8.97
C ILE A 5 -7.74 -24.32 9.09
N ILE A 6 -7.59 -23.85 10.32
CA ILE A 6 -7.24 -22.47 10.64
C ILE A 6 -5.78 -22.26 10.18
N LYS A 7 -5.58 -21.71 8.99
CA LYS A 7 -4.27 -21.25 8.48
C LYS A 7 -4.09 -19.78 8.84
N TYR A 8 -3.83 -19.45 10.11
CA TYR A 8 -3.41 -18.10 10.49
C TYR A 8 -2.05 -18.16 11.15
N LEU A 9 -1.05 -17.54 10.52
CA LEU A 9 0.24 -17.30 11.14
C LEU A 9 0.14 -15.99 11.94
N PHE A 10 -0.16 -16.10 13.24
CA PHE A 10 0.05 -15.01 14.18
C PHE A 10 1.55 -14.92 14.48
N ILE A 11 2.25 -13.94 13.89
CA ILE A 11 3.64 -13.65 14.25
C ILE A 11 3.63 -12.84 15.55
N CYS A 12 3.44 -13.53 16.67
CA CYS A 12 3.86 -13.05 17.99
C CYS A 12 5.23 -13.69 18.24
N VAL A 13 6.32 -12.99 17.93
CA VAL A 13 7.65 -13.60 18.05
C VAL A 13 8.61 -12.68 18.80
N ALA A 14 9.05 -13.22 19.95
CA ALA A 14 10.29 -12.92 20.60
C ALA A 14 11.45 -13.33 19.67
N SER A 15 12.20 -12.33 19.24
CA SER A 15 13.63 -12.37 18.86
C SER A 15 14.17 -13.66 18.24
N ILE A 16 14.00 -13.82 16.91
CA ILE A 16 14.94 -14.60 16.10
C ILE A 16 15.30 -13.75 14.88
N LEU A 17 16.49 -13.16 14.91
CA LEU A 17 17.11 -12.40 13.82
C LEU A 17 17.76 -13.39 12.85
N ILE A 18 17.14 -13.55 11.68
CA ILE A 18 17.82 -14.10 10.50
C ILE A 18 17.84 -12.98 9.47
N PHE A 19 18.99 -12.31 9.35
CA PHE A 19 19.24 -11.35 8.28
C PHE A 19 19.56 -12.11 7.00
N THR A 20 18.62 -12.14 6.07
CA THR A 20 18.93 -12.31 4.65
C THR A 20 18.57 -11.01 3.95
N SER A 21 19.56 -10.20 3.64
CA SER A 21 19.41 -9.01 2.81
C SER A 21 19.10 -9.44 1.38
N PHE A 22 17.82 -9.34 0.99
CA PHE A 22 17.41 -9.41 -0.41
C PHE A 22 16.76 -8.08 -0.77
N SER A 23 17.46 -7.26 -1.55
CA SER A 23 16.84 -6.10 -2.21
C SER A 23 15.94 -6.62 -3.32
N ILE A 24 14.64 -6.73 -3.05
CA ILE A 24 13.66 -6.98 -4.11
C ILE A 24 13.46 -5.66 -4.83
N ASN A 25 14.12 -5.54 -5.97
CA ASN A 25 13.98 -4.43 -6.90
C ASN A 25 12.59 -4.50 -7.59
N THR A 26 11.51 -4.24 -6.85
CA THR A 26 10.18 -3.96 -7.43
C THR A 26 10.14 -2.50 -7.86
N PHE A 27 10.75 -2.23 -9.01
CA PHE A 27 10.72 -0.89 -9.58
C PHE A 27 9.32 -0.62 -10.14
N ALA A 28 8.62 0.33 -9.53
CA ALA A 28 7.56 1.11 -10.17
C ALA A 28 8.20 2.02 -11.23
N GLU A 29 7.53 2.21 -12.37
CA GLU A 29 8.16 2.82 -13.55
C GLU A 29 7.33 3.94 -14.18
N VAL A 30 8.03 4.98 -14.65
CA VAL A 30 7.49 6.06 -15.47
C VAL A 30 7.71 5.69 -16.92
N TRP A 31 6.65 5.69 -17.72
CA TRP A 31 6.70 5.27 -19.11
C TRP A 31 6.67 6.48 -20.05
N GLY A 32 7.81 6.81 -20.64
CA GLY A 32 7.93 7.99 -21.49
C GLY A 32 7.98 9.28 -20.65
N ASN A 33 7.06 10.22 -20.93
CA ASN A 33 7.03 11.49 -20.22
C ASN A 33 6.32 11.34 -18.87
N ASP A 34 6.96 11.78 -17.79
CA ASP A 34 6.37 11.77 -16.45
C ASP A 34 5.13 12.68 -16.38
N THR A 35 3.94 12.08 -16.27
CA THR A 35 2.66 12.80 -16.19
C THR A 35 2.20 13.05 -14.76
N ARG A 36 2.97 12.63 -13.75
CA ARG A 36 2.59 12.81 -12.34
C ARG A 36 2.59 14.29 -11.97
N THR A 37 1.66 14.65 -11.11
CA THR A 37 1.54 16.01 -10.56
C THR A 37 1.64 16.00 -9.04
N ARG A 38 2.29 17.02 -8.46
CA ARG A 38 2.40 17.18 -7.02
C ARG A 38 1.03 17.53 -6.44
N VAL A 39 0.68 16.87 -5.35
CA VAL A 39 -0.52 17.18 -4.56
C VAL A 39 -0.14 18.16 -3.46
N THR A 40 -0.64 19.40 -3.52
CA THR A 40 -0.40 20.42 -2.48
C THR A 40 -1.44 20.36 -1.36
N GLU A 41 -2.69 20.09 -1.70
CA GLU A 41 -3.81 19.98 -0.78
C GLU A 41 -3.88 18.58 -0.14
N THR A 42 -2.84 18.22 0.63
CA THR A 42 -2.73 16.89 1.26
C THR A 42 -3.67 16.68 2.44
N THR A 43 -4.39 17.72 2.89
CA THR A 43 -5.42 17.66 3.95
C THR A 43 -6.85 17.56 3.40
N ALA A 44 -7.04 17.70 2.08
CA ALA A 44 -8.32 17.52 1.42
C ALA A 44 -8.64 16.03 1.18
N GLU A 45 -9.91 15.69 1.01
CA GLU A 45 -10.32 14.34 0.59
C GLU A 45 -10.05 14.16 -0.92
N PRO A 46 -9.53 13.00 -1.36
CA PRO A 46 -9.15 11.82 -0.56
C PRO A 46 -7.71 11.83 -0.03
N ASN A 47 -6.90 12.82 -0.40
CA ASN A 47 -5.46 12.91 -0.14
C ASN A 47 -5.08 12.73 1.34
N ARG A 48 -5.90 13.27 2.27
CA ARG A 48 -5.69 13.14 3.72
C ARG A 48 -5.60 11.70 4.23
N ALA A 49 -6.20 10.75 3.50
CA ALA A 49 -6.19 9.33 3.84
C ALA A 49 -5.03 8.55 3.15
N ILE A 50 -4.21 9.21 2.32
CA ILE A 50 -2.99 8.64 1.73
C ILE A 50 -1.83 8.75 2.73
N VAL A 51 -1.15 7.65 2.95
CA VAL A 51 -0.24 7.45 4.08
C VAL A 51 1.18 7.23 3.58
N GLN A 52 2.14 7.98 4.14
CA GLN A 52 3.55 7.62 4.00
C GLN A 52 3.87 6.55 5.06
N LEU A 53 4.49 5.47 4.62
CA LEU A 53 5.17 4.51 5.49
C LEU A 53 6.68 4.78 5.38
N TYR A 54 7.32 5.11 6.49
CA TYR A 54 8.74 5.43 6.52
C TYR A 54 9.46 4.62 7.59
N GLY A 55 10.43 3.81 7.18
CA GLY A 55 11.29 3.03 8.07
C GLY A 55 12.76 3.40 7.91
N VAL A 56 13.50 3.29 9.01
CA VAL A 56 14.96 3.35 9.01
C VAL A 56 15.44 1.96 9.43
N ALA A 57 15.95 1.19 8.46
CA ALA A 57 16.69 -0.04 8.73
C ALA A 57 18.16 0.20 8.35
N ASN A 58 18.66 -0.43 7.29
CA ASN A 58 20.01 -0.21 6.76
C ASN A 58 20.08 0.94 5.74
N ASN A 59 18.94 1.35 5.18
CA ASN A 59 18.71 2.51 4.33
C ASN A 59 17.30 3.06 4.65
N GLU A 60 17.01 4.29 4.21
CA GLU A 60 15.63 4.79 4.24
C GLU A 60 14.74 3.91 3.37
N TYR A 61 13.63 3.44 3.95
CA TYR A 61 12.64 2.64 3.26
C TYR A 61 11.30 3.37 3.26
N ILE A 62 10.86 3.75 2.06
CA ILE A 62 9.63 4.50 1.86
C ILE A 62 8.64 3.62 1.11
N CYS A 63 7.42 3.59 1.62
CA CYS A 63 6.25 3.03 0.96
C CYS A 63 5.06 3.98 1.13
N THR A 64 3.98 3.63 0.45
CA THR A 64 2.68 4.29 0.57
C THR A 64 1.66 3.30 1.14
N GLY A 65 0.65 3.81 1.83
CA GLY A 65 -0.56 3.07 2.16
C GLY A 65 -1.80 3.97 2.06
N ALA A 66 -2.96 3.41 2.39
CA ALA A 66 -4.21 4.16 2.46
C ALA A 66 -5.07 3.74 3.64
N MET A 67 -5.59 4.71 4.38
CA MET A 67 -6.53 4.45 5.47
C MET A 67 -7.80 3.80 4.92
N VAL A 68 -8.25 2.70 5.57
CA VAL A 68 -9.50 1.96 5.29
C VAL A 68 -10.36 1.77 6.54
N GLY A 69 -9.99 2.43 7.65
CA GLY A 69 -10.74 2.45 8.89
C GLY A 69 -10.09 3.36 9.95
N PRO A 70 -10.63 3.41 11.18
CA PRO A 70 -10.15 4.29 12.25
C PRO A 70 -8.67 4.11 12.60
N LYS A 71 -8.20 2.86 12.65
CA LYS A 71 -6.80 2.47 12.93
C LYS A 71 -6.22 1.56 11.85
N THR A 72 -6.90 1.42 10.71
CA THR A 72 -6.61 0.36 9.74
C THR A 72 -6.23 0.97 8.40
N LEU A 73 -5.15 0.49 7.81
CA LEU A 73 -4.71 0.90 6.48
C LEU A 73 -4.23 -0.31 5.66
N VAL A 74 -4.27 -0.18 4.33
CA VAL A 74 -3.73 -1.16 3.39
C VAL A 74 -2.42 -0.68 2.79
N THR A 75 -1.53 -1.61 2.44
CA THR A 75 -0.28 -1.37 1.71
C THR A 75 0.15 -2.64 0.97
N ALA A 76 1.27 -2.61 0.25
CA ALA A 76 1.84 -3.79 -0.39
C ALA A 76 2.53 -4.69 0.64
N ALA A 77 2.49 -6.01 0.44
CA ALA A 77 3.12 -6.96 1.35
C ALA A 77 4.64 -6.79 1.41
N HIS A 78 5.27 -6.50 0.28
CA HIS A 78 6.71 -6.27 0.22
C HIS A 78 7.17 -5.05 1.01
N CYS A 79 6.26 -4.09 1.27
CA CYS A 79 6.55 -2.95 2.14
C CYS A 79 6.79 -3.34 3.59
N VAL A 80 6.31 -4.51 4.00
CA VAL A 80 6.15 -4.81 5.42
C VAL A 80 6.75 -6.11 5.91
N ILE A 81 7.02 -7.02 4.99
CA ILE A 81 7.42 -8.39 5.27
C ILE A 81 8.79 -8.51 5.96
N ASP A 82 9.73 -7.60 5.69
CA ASP A 82 11.11 -7.73 6.15
C ASP A 82 11.54 -6.70 7.23
N GLY A 83 10.65 -5.82 7.72
CA GLY A 83 11.10 -4.71 8.58
C GLY A 83 10.07 -3.85 9.31
N THR A 84 8.83 -4.31 9.49
CA THR A 84 7.71 -3.42 9.88
C THR A 84 7.74 -2.77 11.24
N ARG A 85 8.42 -3.34 12.23
CA ARG A 85 8.34 -2.81 13.60
C ARG A 85 8.99 -1.44 13.74
N THR A 86 9.82 -1.01 12.80
CA THR A 86 10.52 0.28 12.85
C THR A 86 9.91 1.33 11.90
N MET A 87 8.82 1.02 11.21
CA MET A 87 8.17 1.97 10.32
C MET A 87 7.18 2.88 11.05
N THR A 88 7.22 4.14 10.69
CA THR A 88 6.27 5.18 11.09
C THR A 88 5.22 5.39 10.01
N VAL A 89 4.03 5.81 10.44
CA VAL A 89 2.84 6.00 9.61
C VAL A 89 2.44 7.46 9.67
N SER A 90 2.43 8.16 8.52
CA SER A 90 2.10 9.58 8.44
C SER A 90 1.07 9.87 7.33
N PRO A 91 -0.23 9.95 7.66
CA PRO A 91 -1.28 10.36 6.73
C PRO A 91 -1.13 11.82 6.29
N GLY A 92 -1.38 12.10 5.01
CA GLY A 92 -1.40 13.45 4.44
C GLY A 92 -0.07 14.21 4.56
N LYS A 93 1.05 13.51 4.74
CA LYS A 93 2.37 14.11 4.85
C LYS A 93 2.64 15.04 3.67
N ASN A 94 3.27 16.17 3.96
CA ASN A 94 3.71 17.10 2.94
C ASN A 94 5.07 17.67 3.36
N GLU A 95 6.13 17.12 2.78
CA GLU A 95 7.51 17.42 3.12
C GLU A 95 7.77 17.16 4.61
N THR A 96 8.15 18.18 5.36
CA THR A 96 8.42 18.09 6.81
C THR A 96 7.15 18.07 7.65
N LYS A 97 5.98 18.40 7.08
CA LYS A 97 4.71 18.51 7.81
C LYS A 97 3.99 17.16 7.88
N ASN A 98 3.54 16.80 9.08
CA ASN A 98 2.70 15.63 9.35
C ASN A 98 1.35 16.12 9.92
N PRO A 99 0.40 16.56 9.09
CA PRO A 99 -0.78 17.31 9.55
C PRO A 99 -1.69 16.53 10.51
N TYR A 100 -1.68 15.20 10.43
CA TYR A 100 -2.45 14.32 11.31
C TYR A 100 -1.60 13.64 12.39
N GLY A 101 -0.31 14.00 12.47
CA GLY A 101 0.68 13.36 13.34
C GLY A 101 1.25 12.06 12.76
N ILE A 102 2.05 11.38 13.57
CA ILE A 102 2.72 10.11 13.24
C ILE A 102 2.18 9.01 14.15
N ALA A 103 1.92 7.82 13.61
CA ALA A 103 1.57 6.62 14.37
C ALA A 103 2.62 5.51 14.17
N ASN A 104 2.65 4.55 15.09
CA ASN A 104 3.44 3.34 14.96
C ASN A 104 2.56 2.16 14.53
N ILE A 105 3.17 1.21 13.84
CA ILE A 105 2.54 -0.06 13.48
C ILE A 105 2.36 -0.92 14.74
N ARG A 106 1.12 -1.36 15.00
CA ARG A 106 0.77 -2.29 16.09
C ARG A 106 0.79 -3.73 15.60
N GLN A 107 0.15 -3.96 14.45
CA GLN A 107 -0.01 -5.29 13.90
C GLN A 107 -0.01 -5.23 12.37
N VAL A 108 0.45 -6.31 11.77
CA VAL A 108 0.51 -6.47 10.31
C VAL A 108 -0.08 -7.82 9.96
N HIS A 109 -1.03 -7.83 9.04
CA HIS A 109 -1.53 -9.03 8.39
C HIS A 109 -1.03 -9.01 6.95
N ILE A 110 -0.16 -9.95 6.62
CA ILE A 110 0.39 -10.11 5.27
C ILE A 110 -0.34 -11.26 4.61
N SER A 111 -0.62 -11.16 3.30
CA SER A 111 -1.11 -12.31 2.53
C SER A 111 -0.24 -13.55 2.78
N PRO A 112 -0.81 -14.67 3.26
CA PRO A 112 -0.05 -15.89 3.50
C PRO A 112 0.66 -16.40 2.22
N ASP A 113 0.03 -16.24 1.06
CA ASP A 113 0.56 -16.69 -0.22
C ASP A 113 1.74 -15.83 -0.69
N TYR A 114 1.77 -14.55 -0.29
CA TYR A 114 2.92 -13.69 -0.54
C TYR A 114 4.15 -14.13 0.26
N VAL A 115 3.96 -14.54 1.52
CA VAL A 115 5.07 -14.99 2.38
C VAL A 115 5.85 -16.14 1.72
N THR A 116 5.14 -17.07 1.08
CA THR A 116 5.75 -18.24 0.44
C THR A 116 6.13 -18.01 -1.02
N GLY A 117 5.31 -17.29 -1.78
CA GLY A 117 5.41 -17.22 -3.24
C GLY A 117 5.91 -15.89 -3.79
N ARG A 118 5.84 -14.81 -3.02
CA ARG A 118 6.23 -13.44 -3.42
C ARG A 118 5.60 -13.00 -4.76
N SER A 119 4.38 -13.49 -5.02
CA SER A 119 3.61 -13.26 -6.25
C SER A 119 2.90 -11.90 -6.20
N SER A 120 2.82 -11.21 -7.34
CA SER A 120 2.10 -9.93 -7.43
C SER A 120 0.58 -10.06 -7.23
N ASN A 121 0.01 -11.26 -7.37
CA ASN A 121 -1.40 -11.52 -7.04
C ASN A 121 -1.69 -11.32 -5.55
N ASP A 122 -0.65 -11.44 -4.73
CA ASP A 122 -0.73 -11.59 -3.28
C ASP A 122 0.01 -10.45 -2.57
N ASP A 123 0.56 -9.49 -3.32
CA ASP A 123 1.36 -8.37 -2.79
C ASP A 123 0.51 -7.31 -2.10
N TRP A 124 -0.16 -7.72 -1.02
CA TRP A 124 -1.02 -6.90 -0.18
C TRP A 124 -0.84 -7.23 1.29
N ALA A 125 -1.00 -6.22 2.12
CA ALA A 125 -1.03 -6.33 3.57
C ALA A 125 -2.01 -5.32 4.18
N VAL A 126 -2.51 -5.66 5.37
CA VAL A 126 -3.34 -4.80 6.20
C VAL A 126 -2.61 -4.50 7.50
N ILE A 127 -2.57 -3.24 7.89
CA ILE A 127 -1.88 -2.77 9.08
C ILE A 127 -2.90 -2.17 10.06
N ASN A 128 -2.74 -2.50 11.35
CA ASN A 128 -3.37 -1.79 12.45
C ASN A 128 -2.33 -0.88 13.14
N ILE A 129 -2.70 0.37 13.45
CA ILE A 129 -1.81 1.40 14.03
C ILE A 129 -2.21 1.81 15.45
N ASP A 130 -1.26 2.36 16.20
CA ASP A 130 -1.43 2.72 17.61
C ASP A 130 -2.30 3.96 17.90
N LYS A 131 -2.81 4.62 16.85
CA LYS A 131 -3.63 5.85 16.95
C LYS A 131 -4.81 5.79 15.99
N GLU A 132 -5.93 6.38 16.39
CA GLU A 132 -7.14 6.50 15.59
C GLU A 132 -7.04 7.63 14.55
N LEU A 133 -5.99 7.62 13.72
CA LEU A 133 -5.79 8.67 12.72
C LEU A 133 -6.91 8.72 11.68
N GLY A 134 -7.55 7.57 11.40
CA GLY A 134 -8.70 7.46 10.51
C GLY A 134 -9.89 8.33 10.91
N ASN A 135 -10.08 8.60 12.20
CA ASN A 135 -11.15 9.50 12.67
C ASN A 135 -10.90 10.97 12.28
N LYS A 136 -9.64 11.34 11.97
CA LYS A 136 -9.27 12.69 11.51
C LYS A 136 -9.13 12.77 9.99
N THR A 137 -8.68 11.69 9.35
CA THR A 137 -8.42 11.64 7.91
C THR A 137 -9.63 11.17 7.11
N GLY A 138 -10.65 10.59 7.75
CA GLY A 138 -11.54 9.68 7.05
C GLY A 138 -10.76 8.50 6.48
N TRP A 139 -11.39 7.74 5.59
CA TRP A 139 -10.76 6.59 4.92
C TRP A 139 -11.43 6.34 3.58
N PHE A 140 -10.75 5.56 2.74
CA PHE A 140 -11.28 5.14 1.46
C PHE A 140 -12.34 4.05 1.63
N ASN A 141 -13.32 4.06 0.73
CA ASN A 141 -14.11 2.85 0.44
C ASN A 141 -13.27 1.90 -0.44
N TYR A 142 -13.69 0.65 -0.57
CA TYR A 142 -13.01 -0.34 -1.39
C TYR A 142 -14.00 -1.28 -2.06
N ASN A 143 -13.62 -1.85 -3.21
CA ASN A 143 -14.50 -2.69 -4.03
C ASN A 143 -13.71 -3.80 -4.73
N THR A 144 -14.30 -4.99 -4.84
CA THR A 144 -13.65 -6.16 -5.46
C THR A 144 -13.74 -6.20 -6.99
N GLY A 145 -14.60 -5.37 -7.58
CA GLY A 145 -14.79 -5.25 -9.01
C GLY A 145 -13.66 -4.48 -9.69
N LEU A 146 -14.01 -3.84 -10.81
CA LEU A 146 -13.13 -2.93 -11.53
C LEU A 146 -13.78 -1.54 -11.59
N PRO A 147 -12.98 -0.46 -11.62
CA PRO A 147 -13.48 0.90 -11.73
C PRO A 147 -14.13 1.14 -13.09
N SER A 148 -15.20 1.92 -13.11
CA SER A 148 -15.85 2.40 -14.33
C SER A 148 -15.24 3.73 -14.79
N GLY A 149 -13.96 3.72 -15.18
CA GLY A 149 -13.29 4.92 -15.69
C GLY A 149 -11.79 4.98 -15.42
N ASP A 150 -11.25 6.19 -15.54
CA ASP A 150 -9.84 6.46 -15.26
C ASP A 150 -9.54 6.29 -13.76
N ILE A 151 -8.37 5.74 -13.48
CA ILE A 151 -7.86 5.54 -12.13
C ILE A 151 -6.83 6.61 -11.78
N ALA A 152 -6.64 6.80 -10.47
CA ALA A 152 -5.51 7.51 -9.91
C ALA A 152 -4.64 6.57 -9.08
N VAL A 153 -3.34 6.83 -9.08
CA VAL A 153 -2.38 6.26 -8.14
C VAL A 153 -1.68 7.42 -7.44
N THR A 154 -1.95 7.56 -6.15
CA THR A 154 -1.44 8.68 -5.33
C THR A 154 -0.58 8.14 -4.21
N GLY A 155 0.65 8.65 -4.08
CA GLY A 155 1.59 8.17 -3.07
C GLY A 155 2.84 9.04 -2.93
N TYR A 156 3.89 8.47 -2.35
CA TYR A 156 5.13 9.18 -2.00
C TYR A 156 6.34 8.65 -2.78
N PRO A 157 6.54 9.11 -4.02
CA PRO A 157 7.66 8.64 -4.83
C PRO A 157 9.02 9.18 -4.37
N ILE A 158 10.04 8.31 -4.39
CA ILE A 158 11.41 8.62 -3.96
C ILE A 158 12.10 9.56 -4.94
N ASP A 159 11.82 9.47 -6.24
CA ASP A 159 12.38 10.39 -7.24
C ASP A 159 11.95 11.86 -7.05
N LYS A 160 10.93 12.10 -6.22
CA LYS A 160 10.47 13.42 -5.78
C LYS A 160 10.81 13.72 -4.31
N GLY A 161 11.82 13.05 -3.78
CA GLY A 161 12.31 13.23 -2.40
C GLY A 161 11.54 12.45 -1.35
N GLY A 162 10.61 11.56 -1.73
CA GLY A 162 9.96 10.60 -0.85
C GLY A 162 9.03 11.17 0.21
N SER A 163 8.96 12.50 0.38
CA SER A 163 8.15 13.19 1.40
C SER A 163 7.06 14.08 0.81
N GLN A 164 7.05 14.27 -0.51
CA GLN A 164 5.99 14.94 -1.24
C GLN A 164 4.98 13.91 -1.73
N MET A 165 3.69 14.27 -1.69
CA MET A 165 2.63 13.46 -2.28
C MET A 165 2.49 13.80 -3.78
N TRP A 166 2.42 12.77 -4.61
CA TRP A 166 2.26 12.90 -6.06
C TRP A 166 1.18 11.95 -6.56
N THR A 167 0.47 12.38 -7.59
CA THR A 167 -0.58 11.59 -8.23
C THR A 167 -0.33 11.43 -9.72
N GLY A 168 -0.43 10.19 -10.20
CA GLY A 168 -0.60 9.87 -11.61
C GLY A 168 -2.06 9.55 -11.90
N LYS A 169 -2.46 9.66 -13.17
CA LYS A 169 -3.78 9.26 -13.68
C LYS A 169 -3.61 8.42 -14.94
N GLY A 170 -4.56 7.53 -15.19
CA GLY A 170 -4.52 6.63 -16.35
C GLY A 170 -5.63 5.59 -16.25
N ARG A 171 -5.43 4.40 -16.81
CA ARG A 171 -6.44 3.36 -16.94
C ARG A 171 -5.87 1.99 -16.59
N ILE A 172 -6.76 1.11 -16.13
CA ILE A 172 -6.46 -0.33 -16.10
C ILE A 172 -6.52 -0.83 -17.54
N GLN A 173 -5.40 -1.37 -18.01
CA GLN A 173 -5.23 -1.86 -19.37
C GLN A 173 -5.61 -3.34 -19.50
N ARG A 174 -5.36 -4.13 -18.44
CA ARG A 174 -5.76 -5.55 -18.38
C ARG A 174 -5.72 -6.10 -16.95
N THR A 175 -6.25 -7.31 -16.78
CA THR A 175 -6.16 -8.10 -15.54
C THR A 175 -5.62 -9.49 -15.82
N SER A 176 -4.93 -10.09 -14.86
CA SER A 176 -4.55 -11.50 -14.86
C SER A 176 -4.58 -12.02 -13.43
N GLY A 177 -5.43 -13.01 -13.14
CA GLY A 177 -5.64 -13.48 -11.77
C GLY A 177 -6.14 -12.36 -10.84
N ASN A 178 -5.47 -12.19 -9.70
CA ASN A 178 -5.72 -11.12 -8.74
C ASN A 178 -4.85 -9.87 -8.99
N THR A 179 -4.26 -9.74 -10.19
CA THR A 179 -3.42 -8.58 -10.55
C THR A 179 -4.13 -7.70 -11.58
N VAL A 180 -4.12 -6.39 -11.36
CA VAL A 180 -4.43 -5.37 -12.38
C VAL A 180 -3.14 -4.83 -12.98
N TYR A 181 -3.18 -4.46 -14.25
CA TYR A 181 -2.09 -3.78 -14.94
C TYR A 181 -2.58 -2.43 -15.46
N HIS A 182 -1.80 -1.39 -15.26
CA HIS A 182 -2.17 -0.01 -15.59
C HIS A 182 -1.01 0.77 -16.19
N ASP A 183 -1.36 1.83 -16.92
CA ASP A 183 -0.43 2.75 -17.59
C ASP A 183 -0.06 3.96 -16.73
N VAL A 184 -0.64 4.11 -15.53
CA VAL A 184 -0.32 5.22 -14.63
C VAL A 184 1.17 5.20 -14.27
N ASP A 185 1.86 6.32 -14.51
CA ASP A 185 3.25 6.53 -14.09
C ASP A 185 3.41 6.38 -12.58
N THR A 186 4.38 5.57 -12.15
CA THR A 186 4.72 5.41 -10.74
C THR A 186 6.24 5.33 -10.55
N ASN A 187 6.73 5.46 -9.32
CA ASN A 187 8.13 5.24 -8.97
C ASN A 187 8.24 4.56 -7.60
N GLY A 188 9.45 4.07 -7.26
CA GLY A 188 9.74 3.53 -5.93
C GLY A 188 9.26 4.47 -4.83
N GLY A 189 8.77 3.93 -3.72
CA GLY A 189 8.06 4.70 -2.69
C GLY A 189 6.54 4.73 -2.85
N GLN A 190 6.03 4.58 -4.08
CA GLN A 190 4.58 4.43 -4.32
C GLN A 190 4.08 3.00 -4.14
N SER A 191 4.96 2.03 -3.86
CA SER A 191 4.56 0.71 -3.42
C SER A 191 3.56 0.77 -2.28
N GLY A 192 2.43 0.08 -2.42
CA GLY A 192 1.30 0.09 -1.50
C GLY A 192 0.31 1.25 -1.68
N ALA A 193 0.56 2.16 -2.63
CA ALA A 193 -0.39 3.22 -2.96
C ALA A 193 -1.73 2.64 -3.42
N PRO A 194 -2.86 3.28 -3.06
CA PRO A 194 -4.15 2.88 -3.59
C PRO A 194 -4.23 3.15 -5.09
N ILE A 195 -4.76 2.18 -5.82
CA ILE A 195 -5.27 2.35 -7.18
C ILE A 195 -6.78 2.55 -7.05
N TYR A 196 -7.26 3.78 -7.29
CA TYR A 196 -8.62 4.18 -6.93
C TYR A 196 -9.33 5.01 -8.00
N HIS A 197 -10.67 5.01 -7.92
CA HIS A 197 -11.58 5.84 -8.69
C HIS A 197 -12.70 6.33 -7.76
N ASN A 198 -13.04 7.62 -7.77
CA ASN A 198 -14.08 8.24 -6.91
C ASN A 198 -13.97 7.82 -5.43
N ASN A 199 -12.78 7.91 -4.84
CA ASN A 199 -12.48 7.55 -3.44
C ASN A 199 -12.77 6.06 -3.07
N VAL A 200 -12.84 5.18 -4.08
CA VAL A 200 -12.96 3.73 -3.94
C VAL A 200 -11.68 3.07 -4.42
N ILE A 201 -11.01 2.31 -3.55
CA ILE A 201 -9.82 1.50 -3.87
C ILE A 201 -10.26 0.21 -4.55
N TYR A 202 -9.62 -0.11 -5.68
CA TYR A 202 -9.84 -1.35 -6.42
C TYR A 202 -8.62 -2.28 -6.40
N ALA A 203 -7.43 -1.71 -6.19
CA ALA A 203 -6.19 -2.46 -6.07
C ALA A 203 -5.15 -1.68 -5.26
N ILE A 204 -4.09 -2.37 -4.86
CA ILE A 204 -2.93 -1.87 -4.12
C ILE A 204 -1.73 -1.98 -5.05
N HIS A 205 -1.10 -0.84 -5.37
CA HIS A 205 0.04 -0.80 -6.29
C HIS A 205 1.24 -1.59 -5.75
N GLY A 206 1.84 -2.45 -6.57
CA GLY A 206 2.96 -3.32 -6.18
C GLY A 206 4.27 -3.02 -6.91
N GLY A 207 4.23 -2.60 -8.18
CA GLY A 207 5.43 -2.28 -8.96
C GLY A 207 5.18 -2.30 -10.47
N ALA A 208 6.20 -2.63 -11.27
CA ALA A 208 6.10 -2.73 -12.72
C ALA A 208 6.31 -4.14 -13.28
N THR A 209 5.79 -4.37 -14.48
CA THR A 209 6.08 -5.53 -15.32
C THR A 209 6.65 -5.05 -16.65
N ARG A 210 7.99 -5.02 -16.72
CA ARG A 210 8.74 -4.41 -17.82
C ARG A 210 8.50 -5.06 -19.18
N SER A 211 8.26 -6.37 -19.22
CA SER A 211 8.03 -7.10 -20.47
C SER A 211 6.78 -6.67 -21.24
N ILE A 212 5.86 -5.96 -20.57
CA ILE A 212 4.63 -5.42 -21.17
C ILE A 212 4.50 -3.91 -20.96
N THR A 213 5.52 -3.25 -20.39
CA THR A 213 5.56 -1.80 -20.19
C THR A 213 4.33 -1.28 -19.41
N LEU A 214 3.93 -2.00 -18.35
CA LEU A 214 2.83 -1.60 -17.48
C LEU A 214 3.22 -1.70 -16.02
N ASN A 215 2.64 -0.82 -15.22
CA ASN A 215 2.61 -0.95 -13.77
C ASN A 215 1.54 -1.95 -13.35
N HIS A 216 1.62 -2.49 -12.14
CA HIS A 216 0.70 -3.49 -11.64
C HIS A 216 0.37 -3.31 -10.15
N GLY A 217 -0.71 -3.94 -9.73
CA GLY A 217 -1.12 -4.00 -8.33
C GLY A 217 -2.02 -5.19 -8.00
N ALA A 218 -1.99 -5.62 -6.74
CA ALA A 218 -2.85 -6.67 -6.22
C ALA A 218 -4.27 -6.12 -6.03
N ARG A 219 -5.28 -6.82 -6.56
CA ARG A 219 -6.69 -6.43 -6.46
C ARG A 219 -7.17 -6.51 -5.01
N ILE A 220 -8.09 -5.62 -4.66
CA ILE A 220 -8.95 -5.87 -3.50
C ILE A 220 -9.79 -7.11 -3.84
N ASN A 221 -9.56 -8.21 -3.12
CA ASN A 221 -10.32 -9.44 -3.25
C ASN A 221 -11.00 -9.75 -1.89
N GLN A 222 -11.64 -10.91 -1.77
CA GLN A 222 -12.30 -11.28 -0.52
C GLN A 222 -11.31 -11.46 0.64
N ASP A 223 -10.12 -12.02 0.38
CA ASP A 223 -9.10 -12.21 1.42
C ASP A 223 -8.61 -10.87 2.00
N VAL A 224 -8.46 -9.86 1.15
CA VAL A 224 -8.14 -8.48 1.58
C VAL A 224 -9.26 -7.93 2.47
N ILE A 225 -10.52 -8.10 2.06
CA ILE A 225 -11.69 -7.63 2.84
C ILE A 225 -11.76 -8.32 4.19
N ASP A 226 -11.54 -9.63 4.24
CA ASP A 226 -11.57 -10.41 5.47
C ASP A 226 -10.44 -9.99 6.42
N ALA A 227 -9.23 -9.74 5.89
CA ALA A 227 -8.12 -9.19 6.66
C ALA A 227 -8.41 -7.78 7.20
N ILE A 228 -9.06 -6.90 6.41
CA ILE A 228 -9.51 -5.57 6.86
C ILE A 228 -10.51 -5.72 8.00
N ASN A 229 -11.53 -6.55 7.84
CA ASN A 229 -12.58 -6.76 8.85
C ASN A 229 -12.01 -7.31 10.16
N GLN A 230 -11.09 -8.28 10.07
CA GLN A 230 -10.41 -8.82 11.23
C GLN A 230 -9.60 -7.74 11.97
N MET A 231 -8.85 -6.92 11.23
CA MET A 231 -8.02 -5.86 11.81
C MET A 231 -8.83 -4.71 12.43
N ARG A 232 -10.06 -4.47 11.97
CA ARG A 232 -10.95 -3.44 12.52
C ARG A 232 -11.60 -3.83 13.85
N GLN A 233 -11.57 -5.11 14.22
CA GLN A 233 -12.14 -5.62 15.47
C GLN A 233 -11.14 -5.58 16.65
N GLN A 234 -9.91 -5.12 16.41
CA GLN A 234 -8.79 -5.09 17.36
C GLN A 234 -8.44 -3.65 17.77
#